data_AF-A0A0V0GVD1-F1
#
_entry.id   AF-A0A0V0GVD1-F1
#
_cell.length_a   1.000
_cell.length_b   1.000
_cell.length_c   1.000
_cell.angle_alpha   90.00
_cell.angle_beta   90.00
_cell.angle_gamma   90.00
#
_symmetry.space_group_name_H-M   'P 1'
#
loop_
_entity.id
_entity.type
_entity.pdbx_description
1 polymer ?
#
loop_
_entity_poly.entity_id
_entity_poly.type
_entity_poly.pdbx_seq_one_letter_code
_entity_poly.pdbx_strand_id
1 'polypeptide(L)'
;MPPKGRKHCRSLLPDVLSYLPDNISDVILMHLPCKDAVKTSILSKKWRYHWCRITELNLDSHLWETKMDKLYPTVKFTKIIYQILSLHEGPITKFSLDIAVLKSCPNIDNFIHFLSRNDIQQLALELPWGKMYNLPSSLFTFSLLSHLTLHNCIIHPPSDFQ
;
A
#
# COMPACT_ATOMS: atom_id res chain seq x y z
N MET A 1 50.39 7.30 29.65
CA MET A 1 49.04 7.57 30.22
C MET A 1 48.00 6.72 29.47
N PRO A 2 47.34 5.74 30.10
CA PRO A 2 46.12 5.13 29.58
C PRO A 2 44.87 5.80 30.20
N PRO A 3 43.64 5.41 29.81
CA PRO A 3 42.95 5.73 28.57
C PRO A 3 41.90 6.84 28.76
N LYS A 4 41.65 7.67 27.73
CA LYS A 4 40.50 8.58 27.72
C LYS A 4 39.22 7.75 27.61
N GLY A 5 38.43 7.75 28.68
CA GLY A 5 37.19 7.01 28.83
C GLY A 5 36.23 7.24 27.66
N ARG A 6 35.72 6.13 27.12
CA ARG A 6 34.55 6.13 26.25
C ARG A 6 33.41 6.76 27.04
N LYS A 7 32.98 7.95 26.63
CA LYS A 7 31.75 8.56 27.14
C LYS A 7 30.62 7.59 26.79
N HIS A 8 30.09 6.94 27.83
CA HIS A 8 28.88 6.16 27.74
C HIS A 8 27.77 7.14 27.32
N CYS A 9 27.31 7.03 26.07
CA CYS A 9 26.14 7.76 25.63
C CYS A 9 25.00 7.40 26.58
N ARG A 10 24.46 8.42 27.24
CA ARG A 10 23.26 8.36 28.05
C ARG A 10 22.24 7.50 27.30
N SER A 11 21.74 6.46 27.96
CA SER A 11 20.65 5.63 27.45
C SER A 11 19.55 6.54 26.92
N LEU A 12 19.34 6.51 25.61
CA LEU A 12 18.11 7.02 25.00
C LEU A 12 16.96 6.40 25.80
N LEU A 13 16.00 7.22 26.21
CA LEU A 13 14.78 6.75 26.86
C LEU A 13 14.28 5.50 26.10
N PRO A 14 13.89 4.43 26.81
CA PRO A 14 13.37 3.22 26.17
C PRO A 14 12.30 3.63 25.17
N ASP A 15 12.39 3.10 23.94
CA ASP A 15 11.44 3.41 22.89
C ASP A 15 10.05 2.91 23.29
N VAL A 16 9.24 3.83 23.85
CA VAL A 16 7.90 3.55 24.38
C VAL A 16 7.01 2.91 23.31
N LEU A 17 7.18 3.30 22.04
CA LEU A 17 6.42 2.74 20.93
C LEU A 17 6.78 1.28 20.66
N SER A 18 8.01 0.85 20.97
CA SER A 18 8.40 -0.56 20.84
C SER A 18 7.78 -1.47 21.90
N TYR A 19 7.29 -0.92 23.02
CA TYR A 19 6.61 -1.69 24.07
C TYR A 19 5.11 -1.85 23.84
N LEU A 20 4.53 -1.18 22.84
CA LEU A 20 3.12 -1.34 22.52
C LEU A 20 2.82 -2.77 22.05
N PRO A 21 1.73 -3.39 22.52
CA PRO A 21 1.22 -4.64 21.97
C PRO A 21 0.91 -4.52 20.47
N ASP A 22 1.09 -5.60 19.72
CA ASP A 22 0.99 -5.57 18.26
C ASP A 22 -0.40 -5.12 17.78
N ASN A 23 -1.47 -5.55 18.46
CA ASN A 23 -2.83 -5.14 18.15
C ASN A 23 -3.04 -3.62 18.28
N ILE A 24 -2.34 -2.95 19.20
CA ILE A 24 -2.41 -1.49 19.35
C ILE A 24 -1.65 -0.81 18.22
N SER A 25 -0.47 -1.32 17.86
CA SER A 25 0.29 -0.83 16.71
C SER A 25 -0.51 -0.96 15.41
N ASP A 26 -1.20 -2.08 15.21
CA ASP A 26 -2.05 -2.32 14.04
C ASP A 26 -3.20 -1.31 13.98
N VAL A 27 -3.88 -1.05 15.10
CA VAL A 27 -4.92 -0.01 15.20
C VAL A 27 -4.34 1.36 14.86
N ILE A 28 -3.19 1.75 15.41
CA ILE A 28 -2.55 3.03 15.09
C ILE A 28 -2.30 3.14 13.58
N LEU A 29 -1.72 2.10 12.98
CA LEU A 29 -1.37 2.09 11.56
C LEU A 29 -2.59 2.14 10.65
N MET A 30 -3.69 1.45 11.00
CA MET A 30 -4.95 1.51 10.26
C MET A 30 -5.59 2.92 10.24
N HIS A 31 -5.26 3.77 11.21
CA HIS A 31 -5.74 5.16 11.25
C HIS A 31 -4.80 6.14 10.54
N LEU A 32 -3.65 5.69 10.03
CA LEU A 32 -2.71 6.52 9.28
C LEU A 32 -2.93 6.36 7.77
N PRO A 33 -2.75 7.44 6.98
CA PRO A 33 -2.57 7.29 5.55
C PRO A 33 -1.42 6.33 5.25
N CYS A 34 -1.53 5.53 4.18
CA CYS A 34 -0.53 4.50 3.82
C CYS A 34 0.91 5.04 3.83
N LYS A 35 1.11 6.29 3.35
CA LYS A 35 2.41 6.96 3.35
C LYS A 35 3.01 7.10 4.74
N ASP A 36 2.21 7.51 5.71
CA ASP A 36 2.65 7.78 7.07
C ASP A 36 2.79 6.47 7.86
N ALA A 37 1.93 5.48 7.58
CA ALA A 37 2.12 4.12 8.07
C ALA A 37 3.49 3.54 7.66
N VAL A 38 3.87 3.65 6.39
CA VAL A 38 5.21 3.21 5.90
C VAL A 38 6.33 4.01 6.58
N LYS A 39 6.17 5.31 6.82
CA LYS A 39 7.19 6.12 7.53
C LYS A 39 7.44 5.64 8.96
N THR A 40 6.48 4.99 9.61
CA THR A 40 6.73 4.42 10.95
C THR A 40 7.85 3.37 10.96
N SER A 41 8.20 2.80 9.80
CA SER A 41 9.27 1.81 9.65
C SER A 41 10.65 2.27 10.12
N ILE A 42 10.89 3.58 10.22
CA ILE A 42 12.16 4.14 10.71
C ILE A 42 12.19 4.37 12.22
N LEU A 43 11.04 4.27 12.91
CA LEU A 43 10.95 4.55 14.35
C LEU A 43 11.74 3.54 15.17
N SER A 44 11.64 2.24 14.82
CA SER A 44 12.36 1.18 15.51
C SER A 44 12.44 -0.10 14.69
N LYS A 45 13.24 -1.06 15.16
CA LYS A 45 13.29 -2.41 14.55
C LYS A 45 11.93 -3.11 14.60
N LYS A 46 11.13 -2.88 15.64
CA LYS A 46 9.79 -3.44 15.77
C LYS A 46 8.88 -2.90 14.67
N TRP A 47 8.84 -1.58 14.51
CA TRP A 47 7.95 -0.89 13.56
C TRP A 47 8.31 -1.09 12.07
N ARG A 48 9.54 -1.55 11.77
CA ARG A 48 10.07 -1.67 10.40
C ARG A 48 9.12 -2.32 9.40
N TYR A 49 8.45 -3.40 9.81
CA TYR A 49 7.59 -4.21 8.95
C TYR A 49 6.14 -4.30 9.43
N HIS A 50 5.74 -3.56 10.47
CA HIS A 50 4.35 -3.62 10.95
C HIS A 50 3.36 -3.14 9.88
N TRP A 51 3.72 -2.14 9.08
CA TRP A 51 2.86 -1.65 8.01
C TRP A 51 2.54 -2.70 6.94
N CYS A 52 3.39 -3.72 6.79
CA CYS A 52 3.18 -4.82 5.85
C CYS A 52 1.94 -5.66 6.17
N ARG A 53 1.38 -5.55 7.39
CA ARG A 53 0.25 -6.38 7.86
C ARG A 53 -1.07 -5.62 7.91
N ILE A 54 -1.09 -4.37 7.43
CA ILE A 54 -2.31 -3.55 7.41
C ILE A 54 -3.29 -4.15 6.40
N THR A 55 -4.54 -4.29 6.81
CA THR A 55 -5.61 -4.90 6.02
C THR A 55 -6.33 -3.92 5.10
N GLU A 56 -6.10 -2.62 5.29
CA GLU A 56 -6.69 -1.52 4.52
C GLU A 56 -5.58 -0.69 3.86
N LEU A 57 -5.49 -0.75 2.53
CA LEU A 57 -4.49 -0.03 1.76
C LEU A 57 -5.16 1.00 0.85
N ASN A 58 -4.89 2.27 1.11
CA ASN A 58 -5.30 3.37 0.24
C ASN A 58 -4.07 3.98 -0.44
N LEU A 59 -3.99 3.84 -1.76
CA LEU A 59 -2.93 4.38 -2.60
C LEU A 59 -3.43 5.55 -3.42
N ASP A 60 -3.01 6.76 -3.09
CA ASP A 60 -3.39 7.99 -3.78
C ASP A 60 -2.18 8.79 -4.27
N SER A 61 -2.46 9.88 -4.98
CA SER A 61 -1.45 10.79 -5.53
C SER A 61 -0.44 11.29 -4.51
N HIS A 62 -0.80 11.41 -3.22
CA HIS A 62 0.11 11.90 -2.18
C HIS A 62 1.30 10.97 -1.95
N LEU A 63 1.23 9.70 -2.36
CA LEU A 63 2.32 8.74 -2.25
C LEU A 63 3.48 9.03 -3.21
N TRP A 64 3.19 9.39 -4.45
CA TRP A 64 4.20 9.60 -5.50
C TRP A 64 4.37 11.06 -5.91
N GLU A 65 3.41 11.93 -5.62
CA GLU A 65 3.55 13.36 -5.84
C GLU A 65 4.43 13.99 -4.76
N THR A 66 5.48 14.66 -5.21
CA THR A 66 6.33 15.50 -4.36
C THR A 66 6.47 16.86 -5.03
N LYS A 67 6.28 17.94 -4.27
CA LYS A 67 6.30 19.33 -4.77
C LYS A 67 7.53 19.67 -5.62
N MET A 68 8.65 18.98 -5.39
CA MET A 68 9.94 19.23 -6.03
C MET A 68 10.22 18.40 -7.28
N ASP A 69 9.43 17.36 -7.55
CA ASP A 69 9.88 16.24 -8.39
C ASP A 69 8.74 15.80 -9.32
N LYS A 70 8.49 16.62 -10.35
CA LYS A 70 7.47 16.40 -11.39
C LYS A 70 7.88 15.35 -12.42
N LEU A 71 9.13 14.92 -12.38
CA LEU A 71 9.70 13.94 -13.29
C LEU A 71 9.37 12.54 -12.74
N TYR A 72 8.38 11.90 -13.39
CA TYR A 72 8.05 10.48 -13.29
C TYR A 72 7.20 9.98 -12.09
N PRO A 73 6.01 10.56 -11.81
CA PRO A 73 5.01 9.98 -10.92
C PRO A 73 4.76 8.47 -11.13
N THR A 74 4.67 8.04 -12.40
CA THR A 74 4.47 6.63 -12.77
C THR A 74 5.60 5.73 -12.26
N VAL A 75 6.86 6.16 -12.33
CA VAL A 75 8.01 5.35 -11.84
C VAL A 75 7.97 5.20 -10.32
N LYS A 76 7.59 6.26 -9.60
CA LYS A 76 7.42 6.21 -8.14
C LYS A 76 6.26 5.29 -7.75
N PHE A 77 5.12 5.43 -8.42
CA PHE A 77 3.98 4.52 -8.25
C PHE A 77 4.39 3.06 -8.46
N THR A 78 5.07 2.75 -9.57
CA THR A 78 5.53 1.39 -9.86
C THR A 78 6.43 0.83 -8.77
N LYS A 79 7.35 1.64 -8.22
CA LYS A 79 8.19 1.22 -7.08
C LYS A 79 7.37 0.89 -5.84
N ILE A 80 6.34 1.69 -5.54
CA ILE A 80 5.45 1.45 -4.40
C ILE A 80 4.67 0.14 -4.59
N ILE A 81 4.11 -0.08 -5.79
CA ILE A 81 3.44 -1.34 -6.11
C ILE A 81 4.37 -2.54 -5.92
N TYR A 82 5.60 -2.48 -6.43
CA TYR A 82 6.56 -3.56 -6.24
C TYR A 82 6.90 -3.80 -4.77
N GLN A 83 7.01 -2.74 -3.96
CA GLN A 83 7.23 -2.88 -2.52
C GLN A 83 6.04 -3.57 -1.83
N ILE A 84 4.81 -3.17 -2.15
CA ILE A 84 3.61 -3.82 -1.60
C ILE A 84 3.56 -5.29 -2.02
N LEU A 85 3.74 -5.58 -3.31
CA LEU A 85 3.77 -6.96 -3.84
C LEU A 85 4.81 -7.85 -3.14
N SER A 86 5.92 -7.27 -2.72
CA SER A 86 7.08 -8.02 -2.18
C SER A 86 7.08 -8.11 -0.66
N LEU A 87 6.50 -7.14 0.03
CA LEU A 87 6.62 -6.99 1.49
C LEU A 87 5.31 -7.21 2.24
N HIS A 88 4.16 -7.06 1.58
CA HIS A 88 2.87 -7.18 2.27
C HIS A 88 2.64 -8.63 2.72
N GLU A 89 2.23 -8.77 3.97
CA GLU A 89 2.03 -10.05 4.65
C GLU A 89 0.66 -10.06 5.33
N GLY A 90 -0.21 -10.99 4.95
CA GLY A 90 -1.54 -11.15 5.53
C GLY A 90 -2.66 -10.65 4.61
N PRO A 91 -3.90 -10.68 5.07
CA PRO A 91 -5.05 -10.40 4.23
C PRO A 91 -5.20 -8.90 3.96
N ILE A 92 -5.43 -8.54 2.70
CA ILE A 92 -5.95 -7.22 2.32
C ILE A 92 -7.47 -7.35 2.15
N THR A 93 -8.22 -6.57 2.92
CA THR A 93 -9.69 -6.59 2.92
C THR A 93 -10.29 -5.38 2.23
N LYS A 94 -9.62 -4.22 2.32
CA LYS A 94 -10.01 -3.00 1.61
C LYS A 94 -8.83 -2.45 0.84
N PHE A 95 -9.06 -2.19 -0.43
CA PHE A 95 -8.05 -1.65 -1.31
C PHE A 95 -8.64 -0.52 -2.15
N SER A 96 -7.99 0.64 -2.13
CA SER A 96 -8.29 1.75 -3.03
C SER A 96 -7.03 2.22 -3.75
N LEU A 97 -7.15 2.42 -5.06
CA LEU A 97 -6.11 2.98 -5.91
C LEU A 97 -6.66 4.18 -6.66
N ASP A 98 -6.12 5.35 -6.35
CA ASP A 98 -6.33 6.57 -7.10
C ASP A 98 -5.05 7.01 -7.80
N ILE A 99 -5.03 6.75 -9.10
CA ILE A 99 -3.99 7.20 -10.03
C ILE A 99 -4.55 8.12 -11.10
N ALA A 100 -5.72 8.74 -10.89
CA ALA A 100 -6.39 9.58 -11.89
C ALA A 100 -5.51 10.76 -12.38
N VAL A 101 -4.58 11.21 -11.53
CA VAL A 101 -3.60 12.27 -11.83
C VAL A 101 -2.48 11.86 -12.79
N LEU A 102 -2.27 10.54 -13.02
CA LEU A 102 -1.22 10.07 -13.92
C LEU A 102 -1.60 10.36 -15.38
N LYS A 103 -0.61 10.68 -16.21
CA LYS A 103 -0.83 10.96 -17.65
C LYS A 103 -1.32 9.74 -18.44
N SER A 104 -0.93 8.55 -18.00
CA SER A 104 -1.32 7.28 -18.60
C SER A 104 -1.44 6.23 -17.52
N CYS A 105 -2.37 5.30 -17.71
CA CYS A 105 -2.52 4.17 -16.80
C CYS A 105 -1.33 3.21 -16.96
N PRO A 106 -0.54 2.94 -15.91
CA PRO A 106 0.42 1.86 -15.91
C PRO A 106 -0.30 0.51 -15.98
N ASN A 107 0.41 -0.54 -16.41
CA ASN A 107 -0.11 -1.90 -16.28
C ASN A 107 -0.17 -2.29 -14.79
N ILE A 108 -1.36 -2.65 -14.32
CA ILE A 108 -1.64 -3.08 -12.96
C ILE A 108 -2.12 -4.53 -12.87
N ASP A 109 -2.06 -5.31 -13.95
CA ASP A 109 -2.60 -6.68 -14.02
C ASP A 109 -2.01 -7.60 -12.96
N ASN A 110 -0.67 -7.59 -12.81
CA ASN A 110 0.03 -8.37 -11.79
C ASN A 110 -0.42 -7.98 -10.37
N PHE A 111 -0.77 -6.72 -10.18
CA PHE A 111 -1.21 -6.21 -8.91
C PHE A 111 -2.67 -6.59 -8.63
N ILE A 112 -3.57 -6.52 -9.62
CA ILE A 112 -4.93 -7.05 -9.50
C ILE A 112 -4.90 -8.56 -9.25
N HIS A 113 -4.02 -9.30 -9.92
CA HIS A 113 -3.83 -10.73 -9.66
C HIS A 113 -3.33 -11.02 -8.24
N PHE A 114 -2.38 -10.23 -7.71
CA PHE A 114 -1.96 -10.34 -6.32
C PHE A 114 -3.12 -10.10 -5.35
N LEU A 115 -3.92 -9.04 -5.58
CA LEU A 115 -5.10 -8.78 -4.78
C LEU A 115 -6.07 -9.95 -4.85
N SER A 116 -6.23 -10.60 -6.01
CA SER A 116 -7.18 -11.70 -6.21
C SER A 116 -6.86 -12.97 -5.40
N ARG A 117 -5.68 -13.01 -4.79
CA ARG A 117 -5.25 -14.04 -3.82
C ARG A 117 -5.49 -13.63 -2.37
N ASN A 118 -6.08 -12.47 -2.12
CA ASN A 118 -6.40 -11.91 -0.81
C ASN A 118 -7.92 -11.91 -0.56
N ASP A 119 -8.29 -11.63 0.69
CA ASP A 119 -9.67 -11.58 1.17
C ASP A 119 -10.34 -10.22 0.89
N ILE A 120 -10.21 -9.72 -0.36
CA ILE A 120 -10.71 -8.40 -0.74
C ILE A 120 -12.24 -8.36 -0.64
N GLN A 121 -12.73 -7.45 0.18
CA GLN A 121 -14.14 -7.15 0.39
C GLN A 121 -14.55 -5.84 -0.30
N GLN A 122 -13.65 -4.86 -0.33
CA GLN A 122 -13.88 -3.57 -0.95
C GLN A 122 -12.73 -3.22 -1.88
N LEU A 123 -13.06 -2.95 -3.15
CA LEU A 123 -12.12 -2.56 -4.18
C LEU A 123 -12.58 -1.25 -4.85
N ALA A 124 -11.71 -0.24 -4.85
CA ALA A 124 -11.94 1.01 -5.58
C ALA A 124 -10.77 1.31 -6.51
N LEU A 125 -11.04 1.51 -7.81
CA LEU A 125 -10.05 1.86 -8.82
C LEU A 125 -10.45 3.16 -9.54
N GLU A 126 -9.69 4.23 -9.29
CA GLU A 126 -9.76 5.52 -9.97
C GLU A 126 -8.59 5.64 -10.94
N LEU A 127 -8.81 5.30 -12.21
CA LEU A 127 -7.76 5.27 -13.23
C LEU A 127 -7.72 6.58 -14.06
N PRO A 128 -6.58 6.95 -14.68
CA PRO A 128 -6.47 8.10 -15.57
C PRO A 128 -7.54 8.17 -16.66
N TRP A 129 -7.94 9.39 -17.00
CA TRP A 129 -8.73 9.65 -18.21
C TRP A 129 -7.92 9.34 -19.48
N GLY A 130 -8.63 8.92 -20.54
CA GLY A 130 -8.04 8.57 -21.83
C GLY A 130 -8.51 7.20 -22.29
N LYS A 131 -7.56 6.30 -22.58
CA LYS A 131 -7.88 4.93 -22.97
C LYS A 131 -8.40 4.17 -21.74
N MET A 132 -9.60 3.63 -21.83
CA MET A 132 -10.15 2.77 -20.78
C MET A 132 -9.26 1.54 -20.55
N TYR A 133 -9.11 1.17 -19.27
CA TYR A 133 -8.30 0.03 -18.87
C TYR A 133 -9.13 -1.25 -18.92
N ASN A 134 -8.66 -2.26 -19.66
CA ASN A 134 -9.30 -3.57 -19.65
C ASN A 134 -8.92 -4.31 -18.38
N LEU A 135 -9.87 -4.50 -17.47
CA LEU A 135 -9.62 -5.22 -16.23
C LEU A 135 -9.40 -6.71 -16.51
N PRO A 136 -8.41 -7.35 -15.85
CA PRO A 136 -8.18 -8.77 -16.00
C PRO A 136 -9.32 -9.58 -15.38
N SER A 137 -9.55 -10.79 -15.89
CA SER A 137 -10.59 -11.70 -15.39
C SER A 137 -10.36 -12.16 -13.95
N SER A 138 -9.15 -11.97 -13.40
CA SER A 138 -8.86 -12.17 -11.97
C SER A 138 -9.72 -11.32 -11.05
N LEU A 139 -10.32 -10.23 -11.55
CA LEU A 139 -11.35 -9.47 -10.83
C LEU A 139 -12.53 -10.35 -10.41
N PHE A 140 -12.89 -11.37 -11.20
CA PHE A 140 -14.01 -12.25 -10.90
C PHE A 140 -13.66 -13.38 -9.93
N THR A 141 -12.40 -13.50 -9.51
CA THR A 141 -11.98 -14.49 -8.51
C THR A 141 -12.08 -13.97 -7.08
N PHE A 142 -12.45 -12.70 -6.87
CA PHE A 142 -12.66 -12.12 -5.54
C PHE A 142 -13.95 -12.67 -4.90
N SER A 143 -13.83 -13.73 -4.10
CA SER A 143 -14.99 -14.42 -3.51
C SER A 143 -15.72 -13.64 -2.41
N LEU A 144 -15.03 -12.70 -1.74
CA LEU A 144 -15.57 -11.90 -0.63
C LEU A 144 -15.93 -10.47 -1.04
N LEU A 145 -15.79 -10.12 -2.31
CA LEU A 145 -16.02 -8.76 -2.80
C LEU A 145 -17.50 -8.39 -2.65
N SER A 146 -17.76 -7.37 -1.82
CA SER A 146 -19.09 -6.83 -1.56
C SER A 146 -19.26 -5.41 -2.11
N HIS A 147 -18.16 -4.67 -2.27
CA HIS A 147 -18.17 -3.31 -2.81
C HIS A 147 -17.11 -3.16 -3.89
N LEU A 148 -17.54 -2.71 -5.08
CA LEU A 148 -16.69 -2.48 -6.23
C LEU A 148 -16.97 -1.10 -6.83
N THR A 149 -15.96 -0.24 -6.85
CA THR A 149 -16.01 1.08 -7.48
C THR A 149 -14.97 1.13 -8.59
N LEU A 150 -15.39 1.46 -9.81
CA LEU A 150 -14.52 1.46 -10.98
C LEU A 150 -14.75 2.73 -11.80
N HIS A 151 -13.67 3.44 -12.10
CA HIS A 151 -13.67 4.56 -13.03
C HIS A 151 -12.63 4.33 -14.13
N ASN A 152 -13.02 4.62 -15.37
CA ASN A 152 -12.21 4.43 -16.58
C ASN A 152 -11.74 2.98 -16.82
N CYS A 153 -12.57 2.02 -16.42
CA CYS A 153 -12.33 0.59 -16.59
C CYS A 153 -13.34 -0.01 -17.58
N ILE A 154 -12.90 -1.03 -18.33
CA ILE A 154 -13.75 -1.95 -19.09
C ILE A 154 -13.69 -3.31 -18.40
N ILE A 155 -14.85 -3.92 -18.21
CA ILE A 155 -14.98 -5.25 -17.64
C ILE A 155 -15.46 -6.19 -18.75
N HIS A 156 -14.83 -7.36 -18.85
CA HIS A 156 -15.30 -8.45 -19.68
C HIS A 156 -15.65 -9.63 -18.78
N PRO A 157 -16.94 -9.86 -18.47
CA PRO A 157 -17.34 -10.99 -17.66
C PRO A 157 -16.98 -12.32 -18.35
N PRO A 158 -16.53 -13.34 -17.61
CA PRO A 158 -16.41 -14.69 -18.12
C PRO A 158 -17.76 -15.19 -18.63
N SER A 159 -17.76 -16.13 -19.57
CA SER A 159 -18.99 -16.68 -20.15
C SER A 159 -19.97 -17.26 -19.12
N ASP A 160 -19.46 -17.71 -17.97
CA ASP A 160 -20.27 -18.26 -16.86
C ASP A 160 -21.09 -17.20 -16.10
N PHE A 161 -20.84 -15.90 -16.36
CA PHE A 161 -21.54 -14.75 -15.77
C PHE A 161 -22.57 -14.10 -16.72
N GLN A 162 -22.77 -14.68 -17.91
CA GLN A 162 -23.65 -14.15 -18.96
C GLN A 162 -24.95 -14.96 -19.05
#